data_AF-A0A951J4X6-F1
#
_entry.id   AF-A0A951J4X6-F1
#
_cell.length_a   1.000
_cell.length_b   1.000
_cell.length_c   1.000
_cell.angle_alpha   90.00
_cell.angle_beta   90.00
_cell.angle_gamma   90.00
#
_symmetry.space_group_name_H-M   'P 1'
#
loop_
_entity.id
_entity.type
_entity.pdbx_description
1 polymer ?
#
loop_
_entity_poly.entity_id
_entity_poly.type
_entity_poly.pdbx_seq_one_letter_code
_entity_poly.pdbx_strand_id
1 'polypeptide(L)'
;MQDFNRTTAVGAVAYFRNCIKIGDVSSALSCFHPEAVYIDRDGQELRGLDQIKKAMQAICALKFDISGATPHITMVGDLAMWMDLWQMSGTTPDGRPIQMTGHTACIMKKTK
;
A
#
# COMPACT_ATOMS: atom_id res chain seq x y z
N MET A 1 -3.98 2.20 -19.58
CA MET A 1 -3.72 0.95 -18.85
C MET A 1 -2.91 1.29 -17.62
N GLN A 2 -3.29 0.79 -16.44
CA GLN A 2 -2.52 1.01 -15.22
C GLN A 2 -1.23 0.17 -15.32
N ASP A 3 -0.06 0.80 -15.21
CA ASP A 3 1.22 0.10 -15.26
C ASP A 3 1.47 -0.59 -13.92
N PHE A 4 1.55 -1.93 -13.93
CA PHE A 4 1.87 -2.75 -12.75
C PHE A 4 3.32 -3.27 -12.79
N ASN A 5 4.19 -2.61 -13.55
CA ASN A 5 5.62 -2.91 -13.55
C ASN A 5 6.25 -2.56 -12.19
N ARG A 6 6.33 -3.59 -11.32
CA ARG A 6 6.91 -3.51 -9.98
C ARG A 6 8.42 -3.23 -9.94
N THR A 7 9.09 -3.14 -11.09
CA THR A 7 10.49 -2.67 -11.17
C THR A 7 10.63 -1.15 -11.08
N THR A 8 9.50 -0.43 -11.15
CA THR A 8 9.40 1.02 -10.93
C THR A 8 8.62 1.30 -9.65
N ALA A 9 8.93 2.41 -8.97
CA ALA A 9 8.21 2.83 -7.77
C ALA A 9 6.70 3.04 -8.03
N VAL A 10 6.38 3.71 -9.15
CA VAL A 10 4.98 3.97 -9.55
C VAL A 10 4.23 2.68 -9.83
N GLY A 11 4.82 1.75 -10.59
CA GLY A 11 4.17 0.48 -10.89
C GLY A 11 4.04 -0.43 -9.67
N ALA A 12 4.99 -0.40 -8.74
CA ALA A 12 4.91 -1.13 -7.48
C ALA A 12 3.74 -0.63 -6.61
N VAL A 13 3.60 0.69 -6.43
CA VAL A 13 2.47 1.27 -5.67
C VAL A 13 1.14 1.05 -6.38
N ALA A 14 1.09 1.17 -7.71
CA ALA A 14 -0.12 0.88 -8.49
C ALA A 14 -0.56 -0.57 -8.31
N TYR A 15 0.38 -1.52 -8.36
CA TYR A 15 0.10 -2.94 -8.11
C TYR A 15 -0.41 -3.18 -6.69
N PHE A 16 0.24 -2.61 -5.68
CA PHE A 16 -0.18 -2.73 -4.27
C PHE A 16 -1.61 -2.20 -4.05
N ARG A 17 -1.91 -1.02 -4.61
CA ARG A 17 -3.25 -0.41 -4.58
C ARG A 17 -4.31 -1.30 -5.22
N ASN A 18 -3.99 -1.91 -6.35
CA ASN A 18 -4.89 -2.87 -7.00
C ASN A 18 -5.13 -4.10 -6.13
N CYS A 19 -4.11 -4.64 -5.45
CA CYS A 19 -4.27 -5.77 -4.53
C CYS A 19 -5.25 -5.45 -3.40
N ILE A 20 -5.18 -4.25 -2.83
CA ILE A 20 -6.16 -3.77 -1.83
C ILE A 20 -7.57 -3.73 -2.42
N LYS A 21 -7.72 -3.12 -3.61
CA LYS A 21 -9.01 -2.96 -4.29
C LYS A 21 -9.72 -4.30 -4.55
N ILE A 22 -8.98 -5.32 -4.97
CA ILE A 22 -9.56 -6.66 -5.25
C ILE A 22 -9.57 -7.58 -4.02
N GLY A 23 -8.98 -7.17 -2.91
CA GLY A 23 -8.89 -7.94 -1.67
C GLY A 23 -7.85 -9.08 -1.70
N ASP A 24 -6.81 -8.97 -2.52
CA ASP A 24 -5.74 -9.98 -2.62
C ASP A 24 -4.64 -9.74 -1.58
N VAL A 25 -4.80 -10.38 -0.43
CA VAL A 25 -3.85 -10.32 0.70
C VAL A 25 -2.48 -10.86 0.33
N SER A 26 -2.41 -11.95 -0.44
CA SER A 26 -1.15 -12.63 -0.75
C SER A 26 -0.28 -11.74 -1.65
N SER A 27 -0.89 -11.18 -2.70
CA SER A 27 -0.21 -10.28 -3.61
C SER A 27 0.17 -8.95 -2.93
N ALA A 28 -0.70 -8.40 -2.07
CA ALA A 28 -0.39 -7.22 -1.27
C ALA A 28 0.83 -7.47 -0.36
N LEU A 29 0.84 -8.59 0.37
CA LEU A 29 1.96 -8.96 1.25
C LEU A 29 3.26 -9.17 0.47
N SER A 30 3.19 -9.67 -0.77
CA SER A 30 4.37 -9.85 -1.63
C SER A 30 5.09 -8.53 -2.00
N CYS A 31 4.47 -7.38 -1.74
CA CYS A 31 5.08 -6.07 -1.97
C CYS A 31 6.07 -5.67 -0.86
N PHE A 32 6.07 -6.37 0.27
CA PHE A 32 6.92 -6.07 1.41
C PHE A 32 8.23 -6.85 1.36
N HIS A 33 9.33 -6.18 1.70
CA HIS A 33 10.61 -6.84 1.97
C HIS A 33 10.47 -7.74 3.23
N PRO A 34 11.21 -8.87 3.34
CA PRO A 34 11.17 -9.70 4.55
C PRO A 34 11.48 -8.95 5.85
N GLU A 35 12.34 -7.93 5.76
CA GLU A 35 12.72 -7.04 6.88
C GLU A 35 11.91 -5.74 6.93
N ALA A 36 10.78 -5.67 6.22
CA ALA A 36 9.95 -4.46 6.22
C ALA A 36 9.34 -4.19 7.59
N VAL A 37 9.11 -2.90 7.83
CA VAL A 37 8.31 -2.40 8.95
C VAL A 37 7.12 -1.66 8.36
N TYR A 38 5.92 -2.02 8.82
CA TYR A 38 4.71 -1.30 8.49
C TYR A 38 4.25 -0.53 9.72
N ILE A 39 4.00 0.76 9.57
CA ILE A 39 3.44 1.58 10.64
C ILE A 39 1.96 1.73 10.36
N ASP A 40 1.13 1.27 11.29
CA ASP A 40 -0.31 1.36 11.13
C ASP A 40 -0.87 2.75 11.49
N ARG A 41 -2.19 2.89 11.41
CA ARG A 41 -2.91 4.13 11.70
C ARG A 41 -2.75 4.64 13.13
N ASP A 42 -2.39 3.78 14.07
CA ASP A 42 -2.22 4.12 15.48
C ASP A 42 -0.74 4.36 15.83
N GLY A 43 0.14 4.32 14.82
CA GLY A 43 1.58 4.49 14.98
C GLY A 43 2.30 3.23 15.45
N GLN A 44 1.63 2.08 15.49
CA GLN A 44 2.25 0.83 15.90
C GLN A 44 3.16 0.29 14.79
N GLU A 45 4.39 -0.04 15.15
CA GLU A 45 5.32 -0.72 14.26
C GLU A 45 5.04 -2.23 14.20
N LEU A 46 4.61 -2.69 13.04
CA LEU A 46 4.45 -4.10 12.72
C LEU A 46 5.69 -4.59 11.98
N ARG A 47 6.44 -5.49 12.63
CA ARG A 47 7.73 -5.98 12.13
C ARG A 47 7.61 -7.41 11.62
N GLY A 48 8.16 -7.65 10.43
CA GLY A 48 8.15 -8.96 9.78
C GLY A 48 6.82 -9.30 9.11
N LEU A 49 6.88 -10.22 8.13
CA LEU A 49 5.75 -10.52 7.26
C LEU A 49 4.52 -11.06 8.00
N ASP A 50 4.68 -11.77 9.11
CA ASP A 50 3.54 -12.32 9.88
C ASP A 50 2.68 -11.23 10.52
N GLN A 51 3.30 -10.16 11.05
CA GLN A 51 2.55 -9.04 11.63
C GLN A 51 1.93 -8.19 10.53
N ILE A 52 2.69 -7.91 9.46
CA ILE A 52 2.21 -7.14 8.29
C ILE A 52 1.04 -7.86 7.63
N LYS A 53 1.07 -9.19 7.54
CA LYS A 53 -0.03 -10.01 6.98
C LYS A 53 -1.35 -9.73 7.68
N LYS A 54 -1.37 -9.57 9.01
CA LYS A 54 -2.60 -9.25 9.76
C LYS A 54 -3.16 -7.88 9.35
N ALA A 55 -2.31 -6.89 9.19
CA ALA A 55 -2.72 -5.57 8.68
C ALA A 55 -3.23 -5.66 7.23
N MET A 56 -2.56 -6.43 6.37
CA MET A 56 -3.01 -6.63 4.98
C MET A 56 -4.36 -7.35 4.92
N GLN A 57 -4.62 -8.32 5.80
CA GLN A 57 -5.92 -8.97 5.91
C GLN A 57 -7.03 -7.96 6.25
N ALA A 58 -6.79 -7.07 7.22
CA ALA A 58 -7.75 -6.04 7.60
C ALA A 58 -8.03 -5.05 6.45
N ILE A 59 -6.98 -4.57 5.78
CA ILE A 59 -7.12 -3.57 4.70
C ILE A 59 -7.76 -4.17 3.45
N CYS A 60 -7.33 -5.37 3.02
CA CYS A 60 -7.89 -6.05 1.84
C CYS A 60 -9.34 -6.49 2.05
N ALA A 61 -9.77 -6.76 3.28
CA ALA A 61 -11.17 -7.10 3.57
C ALA A 61 -12.14 -5.96 3.23
N LEU A 62 -11.68 -4.71 3.27
CA LEU A 62 -12.50 -3.53 3.00
C LEU A 62 -12.74 -3.32 1.50
N LYS A 63 -11.88 -3.86 0.63
CA LYS A 63 -11.98 -3.75 -0.84
C LYS A 63 -12.24 -2.31 -1.32
N PHE A 64 -11.59 -1.35 -0.68
CA PHE A 64 -11.77 0.06 -1.01
C PHE A 64 -11.15 0.40 -2.35
N ASP A 65 -11.81 1.31 -3.07
CA ASP A 65 -11.22 1.96 -4.23
C ASP A 65 -10.25 3.02 -3.73
N ILE A 66 -8.95 2.73 -3.84
CA ILE A 66 -7.88 3.65 -3.47
C ILE A 66 -7.33 4.33 -4.73
N SER A 67 -7.23 5.66 -4.67
CA SER A 67 -6.53 6.45 -5.68
C SER A 67 -5.54 7.40 -4.99
N GLY A 68 -4.35 7.54 -5.59
CA GLY A 68 -3.33 8.47 -5.13
C GLY A 68 -3.30 9.73 -5.99
N ALA A 69 -2.87 10.83 -5.39
CA ALA A 69 -2.43 12.02 -6.11
C ALA A 69 -1.07 11.78 -6.77
N THR A 70 -0.55 12.79 -7.48
CA THR A 70 0.81 12.76 -8.01
C THR A 70 1.82 12.63 -6.85
N PRO A 71 2.62 11.55 -6.81
CA PRO A 71 3.57 11.32 -5.74
C PRO A 71 4.81 12.19 -5.88
N HIS A 72 5.46 12.49 -4.75
CA HIS A 72 6.86 12.89 -4.73
C HIS A 72 7.74 11.66 -4.56
N ILE A 73 8.71 11.48 -5.46
CA ILE A 73 9.61 10.32 -5.46
C ILE A 73 11.05 10.81 -5.52
N THR A 74 11.86 10.41 -4.54
CA THR A 74 13.31 10.64 -4.54
C THR A 74 14.04 9.30 -4.60
N MET A 75 14.91 9.12 -5.59
CA MET A 75 15.69 7.90 -5.80
C MET A 75 17.12 8.05 -5.29
N VAL A 76 17.62 7.06 -4.56
CA VAL A 76 19.02 6.99 -4.11
C VAL A 76 19.50 5.55 -4.28
N GLY A 77 20.30 5.28 -5.32
CA GLY A 77 20.77 3.93 -5.61
C GLY A 77 19.62 2.95 -5.88
N ASP A 78 19.51 1.89 -5.07
CA ASP A 78 18.43 0.90 -5.10
C ASP A 78 17.24 1.27 -4.19
N LEU A 79 17.27 2.43 -3.53
CA LEU A 79 16.21 2.92 -2.67
C LEU A 79 15.35 3.98 -3.36
N ALA A 80 14.08 4.01 -2.98
CA ALA A 80 13.13 5.05 -3.36
C ALA A 80 12.37 5.54 -2.13
N MET A 81 12.43 6.83 -1.85
CA MET A 81 11.51 7.49 -0.91
C MET A 81 10.27 7.92 -1.69
N TRP A 82 9.11 7.45 -1.25
CA TRP A 82 7.81 7.80 -1.81
C TRP A 82 7.00 8.56 -0.78
N MET A 83 6.41 9.66 -1.21
CA MET A 83 5.45 10.42 -0.43
C MET A 83 4.25 10.77 -1.30
N ASP A 84 3.04 10.44 -0.87
CA ASP A 84 1.84 10.87 -1.58
C ASP A 84 0.63 11.08 -0.68
N LEU A 85 -0.33 11.78 -1.27
CA LEU A 85 -1.70 11.88 -0.78
C LEU A 85 -2.54 10.81 -1.43
N TRP A 86 -3.44 10.21 -0.67
CA TRP A 86 -4.40 9.25 -1.20
C TRP A 86 -5.80 9.54 -0.69
N GLN A 87 -6.77 9.09 -1.48
CA GLN A 87 -8.17 8.99 -1.12
C GLN A 87 -8.62 7.54 -1.29
N MET A 88 -9.46 7.10 -0.36
CA MET A 88 -10.13 5.80 -0.39
C MET A 88 -11.63 6.04 -0.32
N SER A 89 -12.36 5.30 -1.13
CA SER A 89 -13.82 5.25 -1.06
C SER A 89 -14.30 3.81 -1.05
N GLY A 90 -15.38 3.54 -0.32
CA GLY A 90 -16.05 2.25 -0.37
C GLY A 90 -17.32 2.24 0.44
N THR A 91 -17.76 1.04 0.80
CA THR A 91 -19.00 0.82 1.53
C THR A 91 -18.69 -0.01 2.77
N THR A 92 -19.14 0.46 3.92
CA THR A 92 -19.06 -0.29 5.17
C THR A 92 -20.02 -1.49 5.16
N PRO A 93 -19.84 -2.51 6.02
CA PRO A 93 -20.73 -3.67 6.04
C PRO A 93 -22.22 -3.36 6.29
N ASP A 94 -22.53 -2.22 6.92
CA ASP A 94 -23.90 -1.71 7.13
C ASP A 94 -24.45 -0.91 5.93
N GLY A 95 -23.74 -0.89 4.79
CA GLY A 95 -24.19 -0.28 3.54
C GLY A 95 -23.93 1.23 3.42
N ARG A 96 -23.21 1.85 4.36
CA ARG A 96 -22.94 3.29 4.33
C ARG A 96 -21.70 3.60 3.49
N PRO A 97 -21.71 4.68 2.68
CA PRO A 97 -20.52 5.13 1.99
C PRO A 97 -19.49 5.64 3.00
N ILE A 98 -18.23 5.29 2.80
CA ILE A 98 -17.10 5.84 3.52
C ILE A 98 -16.14 6.49 2.54
N GLN A 99 -15.65 7.67 2.92
CA GLN A 99 -14.54 8.35 2.26
C GLN A 99 -13.46 8.64 3.29
N MET A 100 -12.22 8.34 2.92
CA MET A 100 -11.05 8.58 3.75
C MET A 100 -9.97 9.22 2.90
N THR A 101 -9.20 10.11 3.50
CA THR A 101 -7.98 10.66 2.90
C THR A 101 -6.82 10.43 3.84
N GLY A 102 -5.63 10.28 3.30
CA GLY A 102 -4.43 10.14 4.11
C GLY A 102 -3.16 10.47 3.36
N HIS A 103 -2.07 10.42 4.09
CA HIS A 103 -0.73 10.55 3.56
C HIS A 103 -0.03 9.20 3.68
N THR A 104 0.81 8.88 2.72
CA THR A 104 1.73 7.75 2.80
C THR A 104 3.14 8.28 2.67
N ALA A 105 4.02 7.78 3.51
CA ALA A 105 5.46 7.85 3.32
C ALA A 105 6.01 6.42 3.37
N CYS A 106 6.78 6.01 2.37
CA CYS A 106 7.44 4.71 2.41
C CYS A 106 8.82 4.75 1.76
N ILE A 107 9.70 3.89 2.27
CA ILE A 107 11.00 3.62 1.68
C ILE A 107 10.89 2.26 1.00
N MET A 108 11.12 2.24 -0.31
CA MET A 108 11.13 1.02 -1.10
C MET A 108 12.57 0.66 -1.43
N LYS A 109 12.85 -0.64 -1.48
CA LYS A 109 14.13 -1.20 -1.91
C LYS A 109 13.91 -2.06 -3.13
N LYS A 110 14.65 -1.78 -4.21
CA LYS A 110 14.66 -2.61 -5.41
C LYS A 110 15.47 -3.87 -5.12
N THR A 111 14.78 -5.01 -5.02
CA THR A 111 15.45 -6.31 -4.95
C THR A 111 15.88 -6.77 -6.35
N LYS A 112 17.00 -7.50 -6.42
CA LYS A 112 17.47 -8.11 -7.67
C LYS A 112 16.55 -9.23 -8.14
#